data_AF-A0A5N7ZT34-F1
#
_entry.id   AF-A0A5N7ZT34-F1
#
_cell.length_a   1.000
_cell.length_b   1.000
_cell.length_c   1.000
_cell.angle_alpha   90.00
_cell.angle_beta   90.00
_cell.angle_gamma   90.00
#
_symmetry.space_group_name_H-M   'P 1'
#
loop_
_entity.id
_entity.type
_entity.pdbx_description
1 polymer ?
#
loop_
_entity_poly.entity_id
_entity_poly.type
_entity_poly.pdbx_seq_one_letter_code
_entity_poly.pdbx_strand_id
1 'polypeptide(L)' 'MTTINETHDPSLKSWVASANSNASDFPVQNLPYAAFRRKGSQESFRPGVAIGDQIVD' A
#
# COMPACT_ATOMS: atom_id res chain seq x y z
N MET A 1 -19.63 20.17 -4.49
CA MET A 1 -19.30 18.73 -4.39
C MET A 1 -17.80 18.65 -4.19
N THR A 2 -17.36 18.23 -3.01
CA THR A 2 -15.95 17.98 -2.73
C THR A 2 -15.47 16.90 -3.70
N THR A 3 -14.61 17.28 -4.64
CA THR A 3 -13.87 16.33 -5.48
C THR A 3 -12.98 15.51 -4.57
N ILE A 4 -13.52 14.38 -4.13
CA ILE A 4 -12.75 13.33 -3.48
C ILE A 4 -11.69 12.89 -4.50
N ASN A 5 -10.43 12.95 -4.09
CA ASN A 5 -9.27 12.68 -4.93
C ASN A 5 -9.38 11.29 -5.59
N GLU A 6 -8.77 11.09 -6.76
CA GLU A 6 -8.87 9.84 -7.56
C GLU A 6 -8.50 8.58 -6.74
N THR A 7 -7.67 8.74 -5.72
CA THR A 7 -7.21 7.69 -4.80
C THR A 7 -8.30 7.10 -3.91
N HIS A 8 -9.46 7.75 -3.80
CA HIS A 8 -10.57 7.32 -2.95
C HIS A 8 -11.71 6.68 -3.76
N ASP A 9 -11.54 6.50 -5.07
CA ASP A 9 -12.50 5.78 -5.89
C ASP A 9 -12.50 4.28 -5.48
N PRO A 10 -13.63 3.72 -5.00
CA PRO A 10 -13.72 2.30 -4.64
C PRO A 10 -13.51 1.35 -5.82
N SER A 11 -13.68 1.84 -7.05
CA SER A 11 -13.45 1.08 -8.28
C SER A 11 -11.97 1.03 -8.68
N LEU A 12 -11.12 1.88 -8.10
CA LEU A 12 -9.68 1.90 -8.37
C LEU A 12 -9.06 0.57 -7.94
N LYS A 13 -8.32 -0.05 -8.86
CA LYS A 13 -7.61 -1.32 -8.64
C LYS A 13 -6.11 -1.10 -8.78
N SER A 14 -5.34 -1.78 -7.94
CA SER A 14 -3.90 -1.84 -8.05
C SER A 14 -3.48 -2.86 -9.11
N TRP A 15 -2.31 -2.66 -9.70
CA TRP A 15 -1.61 -3.72 -10.45
C TRP A 15 -1.12 -4.84 -9.51
N VAL A 16 -1.02 -4.57 -8.21
CA VAL A 16 -0.74 -5.56 -7.16
C VAL A 16 -2.03 -6.35 -6.88
N ALA A 17 -2.07 -7.61 -7.32
CA ALA A 17 -3.27 -8.45 -7.23
C ALA A 17 -3.76 -8.66 -5.79
N SER A 18 -2.85 -8.80 -4.81
CA SER A 18 -3.18 -8.99 -3.40
C SER A 18 -3.90 -7.78 -2.81
N ALA A 19 -3.59 -6.57 -3.27
CA ALA A 19 -4.25 -5.33 -2.82
C ALA A 19 -5.71 -5.20 -3.30
N ASN A 20 -6.11 -5.97 -4.33
CA ASN A 20 -7.47 -5.96 -4.86
C ASN A 20 -8.41 -6.95 -4.16
N SER A 21 -7.88 -7.79 -3.27
CA SER A 21 -8.67 -8.78 -2.52
C SER A 21 -9.52 -8.11 -1.45
N ASN A 22 -10.77 -8.57 -1.29
CA ASN A 22 -11.68 -8.09 -0.24
C ASN A 22 -11.19 -8.40 1.18
N ALA A 23 -10.18 -9.27 1.33
CA ALA A 23 -9.57 -9.61 2.61
C ALA A 23 -8.26 -8.84 2.88
N SER A 24 -7.86 -7.92 1.98
CA SER A 24 -6.64 -7.13 2.15
C SER A 24 -6.89 -5.92 3.04
N ASP A 25 -6.12 -5.79 4.12
CA ASP A 25 -6.10 -4.59 4.97
C ASP A 25 -5.42 -3.40 4.29
N PHE A 26 -4.72 -3.64 3.18
CA PHE A 26 -3.91 -2.64 2.47
C PHE A 26 -4.33 -2.49 0.99
N PRO A 27 -5.56 -2.01 0.71
CA PRO A 27 -5.97 -1.70 -0.65
C PRO A 27 -5.31 -0.39 -1.14
N VAL A 28 -5.41 -0.11 -2.45
CA VAL A 28 -4.84 1.11 -3.08
C VAL A 28 -5.44 2.41 -2.51
N GLN A 29 -6.57 2.32 -1.84
CA GLN A 29 -7.22 3.44 -1.16
C GLN A 29 -6.61 3.75 0.23
N ASN A 30 -5.87 2.81 0.84
CA ASN A 30 -5.32 2.97 2.20
C ASN A 30 -3.89 3.55 2.18
N LEU A 31 -2.99 2.92 1.41
CA LEU A 31 -1.58 3.33 1.23
C LEU A 31 -0.90 3.90 2.50
N PRO A 32 -0.85 3.16 3.62
CA PRO A 32 -0.23 3.65 4.84
C PRO A 32 1.30 3.66 4.71
N TYR A 33 1.92 4.68 5.31
CA TYR A 33 3.37 4.78 5.42
C TYR A 33 3.90 3.87 6.53
N ALA A 34 4.99 3.17 6.24
CA ALA A 34 5.70 2.29 7.16
C ALA A 34 7.21 2.54 7.08
N ALA A 35 7.90 2.28 8.19
CA ALA A 35 9.36 2.14 8.18
C ALA A 35 9.69 0.65 8.14
N PHE A 36 10.35 0.19 7.08
CA PHE A 36 10.66 -1.22 6.90
C PHE A 36 12.16 -1.45 6.70
N ARG A 37 12.57 -2.70 6.88
CA ARG A 37 13.90 -3.20 6.50
C ARG A 37 13.78 -4.66 6.08
N ARG A 38 14.66 -5.09 5.20
CA ARG A 38 14.70 -6.50 4.77
C ARG A 38 15.08 -7.40 5.94
N LYS A 39 14.34 -8.50 6.12
CA LYS A 39 14.64 -9.49 7.16
C LYS A 39 16.04 -10.06 6.95
N GLY A 40 16.86 -10.07 8.00
CA GLY A 40 18.25 -10.55 7.93
C GLY A 40 19.24 -9.57 7.32
N SER A 41 18.83 -8.33 7.03
CA SER A 41 19.71 -7.27 6.55
C SER A 41 20.13 -6.34 7.69
N GLN A 42 21.34 -5.78 7.58
CA GLN A 42 21.87 -4.69 8.44
C GLN A 42 21.56 -3.30 7.85
N GLU A 43 20.73 -3.23 6.82
CA GLU A 43 20.29 -1.95 6.23
C GLU A 43 19.53 -1.10 7.25
N SER A 44 19.68 0.22 7.12
CA SER A 44 18.86 1.19 7.83
C SER A 44 17.39 1.04 7.45
N PHE A 45 16.50 1.37 8.38
CA PHE A 45 15.07 1.46 8.08
C PHE A 45 14.83 2.51 6.99
N ARG A 46 14.00 2.17 6.02
CA ARG A 46 13.59 3.05 4.92
C ARG A 46 12.09 3.32 5.01
N PRO A 47 11.64 4.51 4.61
CA PRO A 47 10.22 4.73 4.41
C PRO A 47 9.73 3.83 3.28
N GLY A 48 8.49 3.36 3.39
CA GLY A 48 7.81 2.63 2.34
C GLY A 48 6.30 2.68 2.52
N VAL A 49 5.56 2.21 1.53
CA VAL A 49 4.10 2.19 1.54
C VAL A 49 3.60 0.75 1.44
N ALA A 50 2.74 0.35 2.37
CA ALA A 50 2.16 -1.00 2.34
C ALA A 50 1.05 -1.09 1.28
N ILE A 51 1.08 -2.14 0.47
CA ILE A 51 0.07 -2.43 -0.55
C ILE A 51 -0.11 -3.95 -0.71
N GLY A 52 -1.30 -4.44 -0.35
CA GLY A 52 -1.57 -5.88 -0.28
C GLY A 52 -0.59 -6.60 0.66
N ASP A 53 0.13 -7.57 0.12
CA ASP A 53 1.19 -8.33 0.80
C ASP A 53 2.60 -7.78 0.54
N GLN A 54 2.71 -6.62 -0.10
CA GLN A 54 3.97 -6.01 -0.53
C GLN A 54 4.18 -4.63 0.10
N ILE A 55 5.42 -4.16 0.00
CA ILE A 55 5.83 -2.81 0.39
C ILE A 55 6.52 -2.17 -0.82
N VAL A 56 6.10 -0.95 -1.16
CA VAL A 56 6.83 -0.08 -2.09
C VAL A 56 7.92 0.63 -1.29
N ASP A 57 9.19 0.42 -1.66
CA ASP A 57 10.35 1.20 -1.17
C ASP A 57 10.36 2.58 -1.86
#